data_AF-A0A3D1R3A0-F1
#
_entry.id   AF-A0A3D1R3A0-F1
#
_cell.length_a   1.000
_cell.length_b   1.000
_cell.length_c   1.000
_cell.angle_alpha   90.00
_cell.angle_beta   90.00
_cell.angle_gamma   90.00
#
_symmetry.space_group_name_H-M   'P 1'
#
loop_
_entity.id
_entity.type
_entity.pdbx_description
1 polymer ?
#
loop_
_entity_poly.entity_id
_entity_poly.type
_entity_poly.pdbx_seq_one_letter_code
_entity_poly.pdbx_strand_id
1 'polypeptide(L)'
;MLAAALALAACAHPSMPPESSTSPPCDAPWGDRSQMKTLAGHCDIGGFVVKIAEPERCGASAYVELCGTGRRRFAPRPESVKGLCVGRPAPNDPCSVVRVSDFGHEVAERMREAGIEVHGHGMGACGKLGDYLAWNYGVSVIDWADADPTLAIVQDRLRAWSIGDVFGVSVQPMACGTLLEGGR
;
A
#
# COMPACT_ATOMS: atom_id res chain seq x y z
N MET A 1 -5.92 -75.90 -7.09
CA MET A 1 -5.71 -74.93 -5.98
C MET A 1 -5.18 -73.66 -6.59
N LEU A 2 -6.03 -72.62 -6.66
CA LEU A 2 -5.67 -71.27 -7.10
C LEU A 2 -5.08 -70.51 -5.91
N ALA A 3 -3.97 -69.80 -6.13
CA ALA A 3 -3.51 -68.74 -5.23
C ALA A 3 -3.43 -67.43 -6.03
N ALA A 4 -4.36 -66.52 -5.76
CA ALA A 4 -4.38 -65.17 -6.28
C ALA A 4 -3.48 -64.28 -5.41
N ALA A 5 -2.50 -63.61 -6.03
CA ALA A 5 -1.71 -62.58 -5.38
C ALA A 5 -2.33 -61.21 -5.67
N LEU A 6 -3.01 -60.61 -4.68
CA LEU A 6 -3.29 -59.18 -4.67
C LEU A 6 -2.06 -58.45 -4.11
N ALA A 7 -1.35 -57.72 -4.96
CA ALA A 7 -0.40 -56.72 -4.49
C ALA A 7 -1.14 -55.39 -4.29
N LEU A 8 -1.24 -54.97 -3.03
CA LEU A 8 -1.78 -53.68 -2.61
C LEU A 8 -0.90 -52.55 -3.16
N ALA A 9 -1.45 -51.71 -4.03
CA ALA A 9 -0.87 -50.42 -4.35
C ALA A 9 -1.01 -49.52 -3.12
N ALA A 10 0.08 -49.35 -2.38
CA ALA A 10 0.15 -48.33 -1.34
C ALA A 10 0.07 -46.96 -2.02
N CYS A 11 -1.01 -46.22 -1.78
CA CYS A 11 -1.12 -44.81 -2.15
C CYS A 11 0.00 -44.05 -1.44
N ALA A 12 1.05 -43.72 -2.20
CA ALA A 12 1.99 -42.68 -1.81
C ALA A 12 1.19 -41.39 -1.64
N HIS A 13 1.03 -40.95 -0.40
CA HIS A 13 0.49 -39.64 -0.12
C HIS A 13 1.50 -38.63 -0.68
N PRO A 14 1.10 -37.67 -1.54
CA PRO A 14 2.00 -36.61 -1.91
C PRO A 14 2.36 -35.87 -0.63
N SER A 15 3.64 -35.92 -0.26
CA SER A 15 4.19 -35.14 0.84
C SER A 15 3.86 -33.67 0.56
N MET A 16 2.91 -33.12 1.32
CA MET A 16 2.66 -31.69 1.28
C MET A 16 3.98 -30.98 1.60
N PRO A 17 4.37 -29.95 0.83
CA PRO A 17 5.53 -29.15 1.21
C PRO A 17 5.29 -28.57 2.61
N PRO A 18 6.34 -28.43 3.44
CA PRO A 18 6.19 -27.88 4.78
C PRO A 18 5.54 -26.49 4.66
N GLU A 19 4.45 -26.28 5.39
CA GLU A 19 3.88 -24.95 5.60
C GLU A 19 5.00 -24.05 6.14
N SER A 20 5.41 -23.06 5.33
CA SER A 20 6.29 -22.01 5.80
C SER A 20 5.51 -21.18 6.82
N SER A 21 5.63 -21.59 8.08
CA SER A 21 5.32 -20.79 9.25
C SER A 21 6.36 -19.66 9.33
N THR A 22 6.24 -18.66 8.46
CA THR A 22 6.99 -17.42 8.57
C THR A 22 6.03 -16.39 9.16
N SER A 23 5.99 -16.32 10.49
CA SER A 23 5.34 -15.17 11.10
C SER A 23 6.01 -13.89 10.59
N PRO A 24 5.22 -12.83 10.29
CA PRO A 24 5.72 -11.53 9.88
C PRO A 24 6.95 -11.06 10.67
N PRO A 25 8.07 -10.63 10.05
CA PRO A 25 9.04 -9.82 10.76
C PRO A 25 8.37 -8.54 11.27
N CYS A 26 8.61 -8.24 12.54
CA CYS A 26 8.11 -7.04 13.22
C CYS A 26 9.03 -5.83 12.98
N ASP A 27 10.28 -6.09 12.58
CA ASP A 27 11.34 -5.10 12.48
C ASP A 27 11.65 -4.71 11.02
N ALA A 28 11.03 -5.38 10.04
CA ALA A 28 11.21 -5.12 8.62
C ALA A 28 9.92 -5.44 7.84
N PRO A 29 9.67 -4.76 6.69
CA PRO A 29 8.66 -5.21 5.74
C PRO A 29 8.96 -6.63 5.22
N TRP A 30 7.93 -7.32 4.75
CA TRP A 30 8.06 -8.62 4.10
C TRP A 30 8.70 -8.49 2.74
N GLY A 31 9.43 -9.54 2.36
CA GLY A 31 10.15 -9.56 1.11
C GLY A 31 11.39 -8.66 1.12
N ASP A 32 11.83 -8.26 -0.06
CA ASP A 32 13.01 -7.45 -0.28
C ASP A 32 12.73 -6.30 -1.25
N ARG A 33 13.39 -5.15 -1.02
CA ARG A 33 13.27 -3.96 -1.87
C ARG A 33 13.43 -4.26 -3.37
N SER A 34 14.24 -5.24 -3.74
CA SER A 34 14.46 -5.65 -5.15
C SER A 34 13.21 -6.24 -5.83
N GLN A 35 12.17 -6.62 -5.09
CA GLN A 35 10.89 -7.06 -5.66
C GLN A 35 10.12 -5.90 -6.29
N MET A 36 10.23 -4.68 -5.72
CA MET A 36 9.70 -3.46 -6.33
C MET A 36 10.58 -3.04 -7.52
N LYS A 37 10.01 -3.06 -8.71
CA LYS A 37 10.66 -2.74 -9.99
C LYS A 37 10.57 -1.27 -10.34
N THR A 38 9.63 -0.52 -9.77
CA THR A 38 9.55 0.92 -9.99
C THR A 38 10.80 1.64 -9.48
N LEU A 39 11.33 2.54 -10.31
CA LEU A 39 12.51 3.36 -10.02
C LEU A 39 12.11 4.81 -9.72
N ALA A 40 12.91 5.50 -8.91
CA ALA A 40 12.76 6.93 -8.69
C ALA A 40 13.02 7.73 -9.98
N GLY A 41 12.35 8.86 -10.15
CA GLY A 41 12.45 9.74 -11.31
C GLY A 41 11.79 9.21 -12.59
N HIS A 42 11.09 8.07 -12.52
CA HIS A 42 10.46 7.45 -13.67
C HIS A 42 9.09 8.06 -13.97
N CYS A 43 8.85 8.39 -15.25
CA CYS A 43 7.57 8.92 -15.74
C CYS A 43 6.66 7.83 -16.36
N ASP A 44 7.13 6.60 -16.54
CA ASP A 44 6.36 5.56 -17.26
C ASP A 44 5.24 4.93 -16.42
N ILE A 45 5.09 5.35 -15.16
CA ILE A 45 3.83 5.27 -14.40
C ILE A 45 2.86 6.33 -14.97
N GLY A 46 2.62 6.26 -16.29
CA GLY A 46 1.69 7.08 -17.07
C GLY A 46 1.78 8.60 -16.86
N GLY A 47 2.98 9.17 -16.85
CA GLY A 47 3.26 10.61 -16.76
C GLY A 47 3.41 11.16 -15.35
N PHE A 48 3.42 10.31 -14.32
CA PHE A 48 3.63 10.70 -12.92
C PHE A 48 5.10 10.59 -12.55
N VAL A 49 5.61 11.56 -11.80
CA VAL A 49 6.99 11.50 -11.28
C VAL A 49 6.99 10.73 -9.96
N VAL A 50 7.75 9.63 -9.93
CA VAL A 50 7.97 8.85 -8.71
C VAL A 50 9.17 9.38 -7.94
N LYS A 51 9.06 9.53 -6.62
CA LYS A 51 10.22 9.72 -5.73
C LYS A 51 10.22 8.65 -4.66
N ILE A 52 11.39 8.14 -4.29
CA ILE A 52 11.52 7.09 -3.29
C ILE A 52 12.39 7.64 -2.17
N ALA A 53 11.82 7.75 -0.97
CA ALA A 53 12.57 7.94 0.26
C ALA A 53 12.95 6.54 0.78
N GLU A 54 14.23 6.22 0.68
CA GLU A 54 14.78 4.92 1.08
C GLU A 54 14.71 4.72 2.61
N PRO A 55 14.67 3.45 3.08
CA PRO A 55 14.47 3.11 4.49
C PRO A 55 15.37 3.84 5.48
N GLU A 56 16.65 4.04 5.17
CA GLU A 56 17.59 4.74 6.07
C GLU A 56 17.08 6.10 6.57
N ARG A 57 16.25 6.78 5.77
CA ARG A 57 15.65 8.07 6.14
C ARG A 57 14.46 7.93 7.10
N CYS A 58 13.82 6.76 7.14
CA CYS A 58 12.53 6.51 7.78
C CYS A 58 12.53 5.23 8.65
N GLY A 59 13.71 4.72 9.01
CA GLY A 59 13.89 3.49 9.81
C GLY A 59 13.85 2.23 8.96
N ALA A 60 13.03 1.25 9.33
CA ALA A 60 12.86 0.03 8.55
C ALA A 60 11.85 0.19 7.40
N SER A 61 11.19 1.34 7.32
CA SER A 61 10.09 1.58 6.38
C SER A 61 10.56 2.45 5.22
N ALA A 62 10.01 2.24 4.03
CA ALA A 62 10.18 3.14 2.90
C ALA A 62 8.91 3.95 2.62
N TYR A 63 9.08 5.07 1.93
CA TYR A 63 7.96 5.84 1.41
C TYR A 63 8.19 6.22 -0.04
N VAL A 64 7.22 5.86 -0.89
CA VAL A 64 7.24 6.13 -2.32
C VAL A 64 6.19 7.19 -2.63
N GLU A 65 6.60 8.33 -3.15
CA GLU A 65 5.75 9.43 -3.59
C GLU A 65 5.36 9.27 -5.06
N LEU A 66 4.08 9.43 -5.37
CA LEU A 66 3.63 9.71 -6.73
C LEU A 66 3.17 11.17 -6.82
N CYS A 67 3.80 11.94 -7.71
CA CYS A 67 3.44 13.33 -7.95
C CYS A 67 2.32 13.41 -9.00
N GLY A 68 1.12 13.80 -8.56
CA GLY A 68 -0.02 14.03 -9.43
C GLY A 68 0.16 15.16 -10.43
N THR A 69 -0.56 15.09 -11.56
CA THR A 69 -0.52 16.09 -12.64
C THR A 69 -1.89 16.73 -12.92
N GLY A 70 -2.90 16.41 -12.11
CA GLY A 70 -4.25 16.93 -12.25
C GLY A 70 -4.45 18.34 -11.71
N ARG A 71 -5.70 18.82 -11.75
CA ARG A 71 -6.06 20.20 -11.37
C ARG A 71 -6.54 20.36 -9.92
N ARG A 72 -6.91 19.27 -9.26
CA ARG A 72 -7.47 19.28 -7.90
C ARG A 72 -6.38 19.08 -6.86
N ARG A 73 -6.59 19.63 -5.67
CA ARG A 73 -5.64 19.60 -4.57
C ARG A 73 -6.19 18.86 -3.36
N PHE A 74 -5.33 18.28 -2.54
CA PHE A 74 -5.73 17.69 -1.27
C PHE A 74 -5.95 18.78 -0.20
N ALA A 75 -6.95 18.59 0.64
CA ALA A 75 -7.11 19.31 1.89
C ALA A 75 -6.74 18.40 3.08
N PRO A 76 -5.78 18.80 3.93
CA PRO A 76 -5.41 18.05 5.12
C PRO A 76 -6.41 18.23 6.28
N ARG A 77 -7.18 19.33 6.29
CA ARG A 77 -8.24 19.58 7.28
C ARG A 77 -9.57 19.83 6.55
N PRO A 78 -10.59 18.99 6.76
CA PRO A 78 -11.78 19.00 5.93
C PRO A 78 -12.78 20.11 6.31
N GLU A 79 -12.74 20.58 7.55
CA GLU A 79 -13.70 21.54 8.07
C GLU A 79 -13.32 22.94 7.56
N SER A 80 -14.15 23.51 6.67
CA SER A 80 -14.10 24.89 6.12
C SER A 80 -13.34 25.17 4.82
N VAL A 81 -12.90 24.17 4.04
CA VAL A 81 -12.21 24.45 2.77
C VAL A 81 -13.18 24.77 1.63
N LYS A 82 -13.09 26.00 1.09
CA LYS A 82 -13.84 26.42 -0.10
C LYS A 82 -13.47 25.54 -1.31
N GLY A 83 -14.49 25.09 -2.05
CA GLY A 83 -14.28 24.28 -3.26
C GLY A 83 -14.06 22.78 -2.97
N LEU A 84 -14.39 22.32 -1.76
CA LEU A 84 -14.36 20.91 -1.38
C LEU A 84 -15.33 20.08 -2.24
N CYS A 85 -14.80 19.03 -2.87
CA CYS A 85 -15.55 17.97 -3.51
C CYS A 85 -16.15 17.07 -2.42
N VAL A 86 -17.44 16.76 -2.56
CA VAL A 86 -18.12 15.78 -1.71
C VAL A 86 -18.04 14.43 -2.44
N GLY A 87 -17.22 13.51 -1.91
CA GLY A 87 -16.98 12.21 -2.54
C GLY A 87 -16.11 12.30 -3.79
N ARG A 88 -16.20 11.27 -4.66
CA ARG A 88 -15.43 11.20 -5.91
C ARG A 88 -15.96 12.22 -6.93
N PRO A 89 -15.14 13.19 -7.38
CA PRO A 89 -15.60 14.18 -8.34
C PRO A 89 -15.65 13.60 -9.75
N ALA A 90 -16.68 13.98 -10.51
CA ALA A 90 -16.73 13.78 -11.95
C ALA A 90 -15.73 14.71 -12.67
N PRO A 91 -15.32 14.41 -13.92
CA PRO A 91 -14.31 15.20 -14.64
C PRO A 91 -14.63 16.70 -14.71
N ASN A 92 -15.90 17.05 -14.91
CA ASN A 92 -16.37 18.43 -15.09
C ASN A 92 -16.82 19.11 -13.79
N ASP A 93 -16.69 18.47 -12.64
CA ASP A 93 -17.13 19.08 -11.38
C ASP A 93 -16.33 20.37 -11.09
N PRO A 94 -17.01 21.45 -10.65
CA PRO A 94 -16.39 22.74 -10.39
C PRO A 94 -15.54 22.74 -9.11
N CYS A 95 -15.67 21.71 -8.27
CA CYS A 95 -14.87 21.56 -7.06
C CYS A 95 -13.39 21.33 -7.40
N SER A 96 -12.52 21.89 -6.57
CA SER A 96 -11.06 21.93 -6.78
C SER A 96 -10.28 21.29 -5.65
N VAL A 97 -10.94 20.90 -4.56
CA VAL A 97 -10.29 20.36 -3.37
C VAL A 97 -10.89 19.02 -3.00
N VAL A 98 -10.05 18.04 -2.68
CA VAL A 98 -10.47 16.69 -2.27
C VAL A 98 -9.97 16.42 -0.85
N ARG A 99 -10.80 15.77 -0.02
CA ARG A 99 -10.33 15.28 1.29
C ARG A 99 -9.36 14.12 1.07
N VAL A 100 -8.14 14.26 1.58
CA VAL A 100 -7.11 13.22 1.43
C VAL A 100 -7.54 11.88 2.04
N SER A 101 -8.35 11.92 3.10
CA SER A 101 -8.95 10.74 3.73
C SER A 101 -9.92 9.99 2.80
N ASP A 102 -10.76 10.72 2.06
CA ASP A 102 -11.73 10.10 1.14
C ASP A 102 -11.01 9.44 -0.04
N PHE A 103 -9.97 10.11 -0.55
CA PHE A 103 -9.12 9.57 -1.60
C PHE A 103 -8.37 8.32 -1.10
N GLY A 104 -7.75 8.39 0.08
CA GLY A 104 -7.05 7.24 0.68
C GLY A 104 -7.97 6.07 0.95
N HIS A 105 -9.22 6.32 1.36
CA HIS A 105 -10.23 5.28 1.51
C HIS A 105 -10.57 4.63 0.17
N GLU A 106 -10.78 5.41 -0.89
CA GLU A 106 -11.06 4.84 -2.22
C GLU A 106 -9.88 4.02 -2.76
N VAL A 107 -8.64 4.47 -2.56
CA VAL A 107 -7.44 3.68 -2.91
C VAL A 107 -7.41 2.36 -2.13
N ALA A 108 -7.66 2.39 -0.81
CA ALA A 108 -7.71 1.20 0.02
C ALA A 108 -8.77 0.20 -0.43
N GLU A 109 -9.96 0.66 -0.84
CA GLU A 109 -10.99 -0.22 -1.41
C GLU A 109 -10.51 -0.89 -2.71
N ARG A 110 -9.83 -0.16 -3.61
CA ARG A 110 -9.25 -0.75 -4.83
C ARG A 110 -8.14 -1.75 -4.56
N MET A 111 -7.32 -1.51 -3.55
CA MET A 111 -6.31 -2.48 -3.09
C MET A 111 -6.97 -3.78 -2.64
N ARG A 112 -8.03 -3.68 -1.82
CA ARG A 112 -8.79 -4.86 -1.36
C ARG A 112 -9.43 -5.63 -2.52
N GLU A 113 -10.03 -4.92 -3.48
CA GLU A 113 -10.58 -5.52 -4.70
C GLU A 113 -9.51 -6.26 -5.52
N ALA A 114 -8.26 -5.79 -5.48
CA ALA A 114 -7.12 -6.42 -6.14
C ALA A 114 -6.47 -7.55 -5.31
N GLY A 115 -6.98 -7.86 -4.12
CA GLY A 115 -6.43 -8.88 -3.22
C GLY A 115 -5.20 -8.43 -2.44
N ILE A 116 -4.92 -7.13 -2.39
CA ILE A 116 -3.80 -6.55 -1.63
C ILE A 116 -4.27 -6.22 -0.21
N GLU A 117 -3.51 -6.67 0.79
CA GLU A 117 -3.79 -6.35 2.18
C GLU A 117 -3.49 -4.88 2.48
N VAL A 118 -4.49 -4.16 3.00
CA VAL A 118 -4.33 -2.76 3.39
C VAL A 118 -4.00 -2.70 4.88
N HIS A 119 -2.78 -2.29 5.21
CA HIS A 119 -2.35 -2.17 6.61
C HIS A 119 -2.77 -0.82 7.22
N GLY A 120 -2.98 0.20 6.40
CA GLY A 120 -3.52 1.49 6.85
C GLY A 120 -3.50 2.55 5.76
N HIS A 121 -4.17 3.67 6.02
CA HIS A 121 -4.02 4.90 5.26
C HIS A 121 -3.94 6.08 6.23
N GLY A 122 -3.04 7.02 5.98
CA GLY A 122 -2.71 8.05 6.96
C GLY A 122 -1.39 8.72 6.68
N MET A 123 -0.78 9.24 7.74
CA MET A 123 0.59 9.72 7.69
C MET A 123 1.51 8.59 7.23
N GLY A 124 2.32 8.84 6.19
CA GLY A 124 3.26 7.84 5.69
C GLY A 124 4.44 7.65 6.63
N ALA A 125 5.22 6.60 6.38
CA ALA A 125 6.30 6.16 7.27
C ALA A 125 7.39 7.21 7.51
N CYS A 126 7.56 8.18 6.61
CA CYS A 126 8.51 9.28 6.72
C CYS A 126 7.91 10.57 7.29
N GLY A 127 6.62 10.58 7.64
CA GLY A 127 5.93 11.74 8.16
C GLY A 127 6.29 12.04 9.63
N LYS A 128 6.16 13.31 10.03
CA LYS A 128 6.31 13.74 11.43
C LYS A 128 5.04 14.40 11.93
N LEU A 129 4.60 14.02 13.14
CA LEU A 129 3.51 14.70 13.85
C LEU A 129 3.86 16.19 14.04
N GLY A 130 2.91 17.07 13.70
CA GLY A 130 3.07 18.53 13.80
C GLY A 130 3.51 19.23 12.52
N ASP A 131 4.05 18.50 11.53
CA ASP A 131 4.34 19.03 10.20
C ASP A 131 3.33 18.51 9.18
N TYR A 132 2.20 19.21 9.09
CA TYR A 132 1.09 18.86 8.19
C TYR A 132 1.45 18.99 6.70
N LEU A 133 2.52 19.72 6.36
CA LEU A 133 3.04 19.78 4.99
C LEU A 133 3.98 18.62 4.68
N ALA A 134 4.61 18.02 5.70
CA ALA A 134 5.44 16.81 5.60
C ALA A 134 4.67 15.51 5.88
N TRP A 135 3.34 15.54 5.88
CA TRP A 135 2.50 14.40 6.27
C TRP A 135 2.71 13.15 5.43
N ASN A 136 3.32 13.26 4.25
CA ASN A 136 3.65 12.12 3.38
C ASN A 136 2.44 11.16 3.31
N TYR A 137 1.25 11.74 3.12
CA TYR A 137 0.02 10.99 3.31
C TYR A 137 -0.08 9.91 2.23
N GLY A 138 -0.46 8.72 2.65
CA GLY A 138 -0.47 7.57 1.77
C GLY A 138 -1.29 6.41 2.28
N VAL A 139 -1.15 5.30 1.58
CA VAL A 139 -1.56 3.96 2.00
C VAL A 139 -0.33 3.16 2.42
N SER A 140 -0.52 2.13 3.22
CA SER A 140 0.56 1.29 3.72
C SER A 140 0.35 -0.17 3.33
N VAL A 141 1.41 -0.79 2.85
CA VAL A 141 1.54 -2.24 2.64
C VAL A 141 2.67 -2.75 3.51
N ILE A 142 2.65 -4.05 3.80
CA ILE A 142 3.69 -4.72 4.58
C ILE A 142 4.66 -5.52 3.71
N ASP A 143 4.30 -5.88 2.48
CA ASP A 143 5.14 -6.66 1.57
C ASP A 143 5.65 -5.79 0.41
N TRP A 144 6.95 -5.91 0.10
CA TRP A 144 7.56 -5.27 -1.05
C TRP A 144 6.97 -5.72 -2.39
N ALA A 145 6.45 -6.94 -2.48
CA ALA A 145 5.78 -7.45 -3.67
C ALA A 145 4.49 -6.67 -4.00
N ASP A 146 3.84 -6.07 -3.00
CA ASP A 146 2.61 -5.30 -3.17
C ASP A 146 2.85 -3.83 -3.52
N ALA A 147 4.10 -3.37 -3.47
CA ALA A 147 4.44 -1.97 -3.73
C ALA A 147 4.06 -1.53 -5.16
N ASP A 148 4.55 -2.22 -6.20
CA ASP A 148 4.27 -1.84 -7.59
C ASP A 148 2.77 -1.91 -7.96
N PRO A 149 2.03 -2.99 -7.63
CA PRO A 149 0.57 -3.02 -7.81
C PRO A 149 -0.15 -1.87 -7.10
N THR A 150 0.27 -1.54 -5.88
CA THR A 150 -0.31 -0.42 -5.12
C THR A 150 -0.01 0.92 -5.79
N LEU A 151 1.21 1.14 -6.29
CA LEU A 151 1.57 2.34 -7.04
C LEU A 151 0.72 2.52 -8.30
N ALA A 152 0.44 1.43 -9.03
CA ALA A 152 -0.43 1.45 -10.21
C ALA A 152 -1.87 1.86 -9.83
N ILE A 153 -2.40 1.33 -8.72
CA ILE A 153 -3.72 1.72 -8.22
C ILE A 153 -3.73 3.21 -7.84
N VAL A 154 -2.74 3.68 -7.09
CA VAL A 154 -2.63 5.10 -6.70
C VAL A 154 -2.57 5.99 -7.93
N GLN A 155 -1.75 5.65 -8.92
CA GLN A 155 -1.65 6.38 -10.19
C GLN A 155 -3.02 6.49 -10.87
N ASP A 156 -3.70 5.37 -11.05
CA ASP A 156 -5.01 5.32 -11.69
C ASP A 156 -6.03 6.19 -10.95
N ARG A 157 -5.99 6.20 -9.62
CA ARG A 157 -6.88 7.02 -8.80
C ARG A 157 -6.52 8.50 -8.86
N LEU A 158 -5.24 8.86 -8.78
CA LEU A 158 -4.80 10.25 -8.94
C LEU A 158 -5.26 10.82 -10.28
N ARG A 159 -5.15 10.03 -11.36
CA ARG A 159 -5.66 10.41 -12.68
C ARG A 159 -7.18 10.52 -12.68
N ALA A 160 -7.88 9.50 -12.18
CA ALA A 160 -9.34 9.45 -12.20
C ALA A 160 -10.00 10.59 -11.41
N TRP A 161 -9.37 11.03 -10.32
CA TRP A 161 -9.83 12.17 -9.50
C TRP A 161 -9.24 13.50 -9.96
N SER A 162 -8.34 13.49 -10.94
CA SER A 162 -7.59 14.65 -11.43
C SER A 162 -6.86 15.38 -10.30
N ILE A 163 -6.13 14.65 -9.48
CA ILE A 163 -5.31 15.19 -8.38
C ILE A 163 -3.94 15.63 -8.91
N GLY A 164 -3.53 16.85 -8.55
CA GLY A 164 -2.24 17.46 -8.85
C GLY A 164 -1.27 17.49 -7.66
N ASP A 165 -1.65 16.89 -6.53
CA ASP A 165 -0.81 16.76 -5.34
C ASP A 165 -0.08 15.42 -5.27
N VAL A 166 0.79 15.30 -4.28
CA VAL A 166 1.51 14.07 -3.95
C VAL A 166 0.63 13.16 -3.08
N PHE A 167 0.63 11.88 -3.40
CA PHE A 167 0.12 10.81 -2.54
C PHE A 167 1.15 9.68 -2.56
N GLY A 168 1.34 8.99 -1.44
CA GLY A 168 2.37 7.95 -1.38
C GLY A 168 1.91 6.57 -0.95
N VAL A 169 2.90 5.68 -1.00
CA VAL A 169 2.82 4.29 -0.58
C VAL A 169 3.93 4.06 0.43
N SER A 170 3.57 3.71 1.65
CA SER A 170 4.52 3.26 2.66
C SER A 170 4.67 1.75 2.58
N VAL A 171 5.91 1.27 2.56
CA VAL A 171 6.22 -0.14 2.76
C VAL A 171 6.85 -0.24 4.13
N GLN A 172 6.14 -0.84 5.09
CA GLN A 172 6.50 -0.78 6.51
C GLN A 172 6.35 -2.14 7.20
N PRO A 173 7.12 -2.39 8.28
CA PRO A 173 6.94 -3.60 9.08
C PRO A 173 5.52 -3.73 9.61
N MET A 174 5.09 -4.96 9.88
CA MET A 174 3.86 -5.19 10.62
C MET A 174 4.03 -4.65 12.05
N ALA A 175 3.04 -3.90 12.55
CA ALA A 175 2.98 -3.57 13.96
C ALA A 175 2.67 -4.83 14.78
N CYS A 176 3.71 -5.58 15.15
CA CYS A 176 3.57 -6.61 16.16
C CYS A 176 3.33 -5.92 17.49
N GLY A 177 2.11 -6.05 18.02
CA GLY A 177 1.85 -5.63 19.39
C GLY A 177 2.92 -6.26 20.28
N THR A 178 3.56 -5.46 21.13
CA THR A 178 4.17 -6.01 22.33
C THR A 178 3.03 -6.77 23.02
N LEU A 179 3.05 -8.10 22.96
CA LEU A 179 2.31 -8.93 23.90
C LEU A 179 2.93 -8.64 25.27
N LEU A 180 2.58 -7.50 25.84
CA LEU A 180 2.86 -7.18 27.23
C LEU A 180 2.02 -8.14 28.04
N GLU A 181 2.69 -9.19 28.52
CA GLU A 181 2.45 -9.83 29.81
C GLU A 181 0.98 -9.92 30.23
N GLY A 182 0.22 -10.77 29.54
CA GLY A 182 -1.03 -11.34 30.05
C GLY A 182 -0.75 -12.50 31.01
N GLY A 183 0.10 -12.28 32.02
CA GLY A 183 0.21 -13.17 33.17
C GLY A 183 -0.95 -12.93 34.11
N ARG A 184 -1.95 -13.81 34.08
CA ARG A 184 -2.79 -14.16 35.23
C ARG A 184 -3.15 -15.63 35.19
#